data_AF-A0A8E2DZ85-F1
#
_entry.id   AF-A0A8E2DZ85-F1
#
_cell.length_a   1.000
_cell.length_b   1.000
_cell.length_c   1.000
_cell.angle_alpha   90.00
_cell.angle_beta   90.00
_cell.angle_gamma   90.00
#
_symmetry.space_group_name_H-M   'P 1'
#
loop_
_entity.id
_entity.type
_entity.pdbx_description
1 polymer ?
#
loop_
_entity_poly.entity_id
_entity_poly.type
_entity_poly.pdbx_seq_one_letter_code
_entity_poly.pdbx_strand_id
1 'polypeptide(L)'
;LPRKIILYISLYLKSIYKQFRINGAVILENYFTGYFFKVFNILRNSILEIPTYFLFLTFIVYYISAKKCADITIFKIGINSKYNLTNLVLKLTIIVITRISIDYEISLGPTIKDIA
;
A
#
# COMPACT_ATOMS: atom_id res chain seq x y z
N LEU A 1 -2.96 -19.22 -14.30
CA LEU A 1 -3.50 -17.88 -13.92
C LEU A 1 -3.53 -17.76 -12.41
N PRO A 2 -3.14 -16.63 -11.82
CA PRO A 2 -3.20 -16.42 -10.37
C PRO A 2 -4.65 -16.55 -9.89
N ARG A 3 -4.87 -17.30 -8.81
CA ARG A 3 -6.19 -17.55 -8.24
C ARG A 3 -6.59 -16.46 -7.24
N LYS A 4 -5.61 -15.72 -6.68
CA LYS A 4 -5.87 -14.68 -5.69
C LYS A 4 -4.95 -13.47 -5.80
N ILE A 5 -5.55 -12.31 -6.03
CA ILE A 5 -4.85 -11.03 -6.21
C ILE A 5 -5.33 -10.06 -5.12
N ILE A 6 -4.39 -9.45 -4.42
CA ILE A 6 -4.63 -8.33 -3.51
C ILE A 6 -4.11 -7.05 -4.17
N LEU A 7 -4.91 -6.00 -4.17
CA LEU A 7 -4.56 -4.71 -4.75
C LEU A 7 -4.82 -3.60 -3.75
N TYR A 8 -3.82 -2.76 -3.55
CA TYR A 8 -3.93 -1.50 -2.82
C TYR A 8 -3.62 -0.33 -3.74
N ILE A 9 -4.49 0.66 -3.75
CA ILE A 9 -4.31 1.89 -4.52
C ILE A 9 -4.44 3.09 -3.60
N SER A 10 -3.34 3.83 -3.42
CA SER A 10 -3.37 5.09 -2.70
C SER A 10 -4.13 6.15 -3.51
N LEU A 11 -5.25 6.64 -2.98
CA LEU A 11 -6.12 7.67 -3.58
C LEU A 11 -6.69 8.55 -2.48
N TYR A 12 -6.94 9.82 -2.78
CA TYR A 12 -7.77 10.68 -1.94
C TYR A 12 -9.23 10.23 -2.04
N LEU A 13 -9.64 9.32 -1.15
CA LEU A 13 -11.01 8.81 -1.06
C LEU A 13 -11.60 9.11 0.31
N LYS A 14 -12.91 9.37 0.35
CA LYS A 14 -13.68 9.59 1.59
C LYS A 14 -13.70 8.35 2.51
N SER A 15 -13.47 7.16 1.96
CA SER A 15 -13.47 5.90 2.72
C SER A 15 -12.24 5.07 2.38
N ILE A 16 -11.42 4.79 3.39
CA ILE A 16 -10.10 4.16 3.24
C ILE A 16 -10.21 2.72 2.71
N TYR A 17 -11.20 1.94 3.15
CA TYR A 17 -11.37 0.55 2.69
C TYR A 17 -11.55 0.42 1.17
N LYS A 18 -12.03 1.47 0.48
CA LYS A 18 -12.20 1.49 -0.98
C LYS A 18 -10.86 1.46 -1.74
N GLN A 19 -9.76 1.75 -1.06
CA GLN A 19 -8.41 1.64 -1.59
C GLN A 19 -7.94 0.17 -1.71
N PHE A 20 -8.65 -0.77 -1.09
CA PHE A 20 -8.28 -2.18 -1.01
C PHE A 20 -9.22 -3.05 -1.83
N ARG A 21 -8.64 -3.95 -2.63
CA ARG A 21 -9.39 -4.87 -3.49
C ARG A 21 -8.86 -6.30 -3.37
N ILE A 22 -9.79 -7.26 -3.42
CA ILE A 22 -9.53 -8.69 -3.49
C ILE A 22 -10.14 -9.20 -4.79
N ASN A 23 -9.32 -9.77 -5.67
CA ASN A 23 -9.74 -10.23 -7.00
C ASN A 23 -10.51 -9.14 -7.78
N GLY A 24 -10.04 -7.89 -7.69
CA GLY A 24 -10.65 -6.74 -8.37
C GLY A 24 -11.86 -6.12 -7.66
N ALA A 25 -12.52 -6.82 -6.74
CA ALA A 25 -13.65 -6.29 -5.97
C ALA A 25 -13.18 -5.51 -4.74
N VAL A 26 -13.85 -4.38 -4.44
CA VAL A 26 -13.59 -3.61 -3.20
C VAL A 26 -13.88 -4.49 -1.99
N ILE A 27 -12.97 -4.50 -1.02
CA ILE A 27 -13.18 -5.22 0.24
C ILE A 27 -14.40 -4.65 0.98
N LEU A 28 -15.20 -5.51 1.60
CA LEU A 28 -16.27 -5.05 2.48
C LEU A 28 -15.69 -4.33 3.71
N GLU A 29 -16.36 -3.26 4.13
CA GLU A 29 -15.92 -2.40 5.22
C GLU A 29 -15.70 -3.19 6.52
N ASN A 30 -16.62 -4.08 6.89
CA ASN A 30 -16.51 -4.91 8.09
C ASN A 30 -15.24 -5.80 8.08
N TYR A 31 -14.90 -6.40 6.94
CA TYR A 31 -13.68 -7.19 6.78
C TYR A 31 -12.44 -6.30 6.90
N PHE A 32 -12.44 -5.14 6.24
CA PHE A 32 -11.34 -4.18 6.36
C PHE A 32 -11.13 -3.74 7.80
N THR A 33 -12.19 -3.34 8.49
CA THR A 33 -12.15 -2.92 9.90
C THR A 33 -11.60 -4.03 10.80
N GLY A 34 -11.99 -5.29 10.56
CA GLY A 34 -11.41 -6.43 11.27
C GLY A 34 -9.90 -6.60 11.06
N TYR A 35 -9.40 -6.34 9.85
CA TYR A 35 -7.95 -6.36 9.56
C TYR A 35 -7.23 -5.17 10.15
N PHE A 36 -7.83 -3.98 10.05
CA PHE A 36 -7.32 -2.75 10.62
C PHE A 36 -7.02 -2.91 12.11
N PHE A 37 -8.00 -3.34 12.90
CA PHE A 37 -7.83 -3.47 14.35
C PHE A 37 -6.86 -4.58 14.74
N LYS A 38 -6.76 -5.65 13.95
CA LYS A 38 -5.74 -6.69 14.17
C LYS A 38 -4.33 -6.11 14.04
N VAL A 39 -4.05 -5.40 12.95
CA VAL A 39 -2.75 -4.77 12.72
C VAL A 39 -2.48 -3.68 13.76
N PHE A 40 -3.47 -2.85 14.05
CA PHE A 40 -3.38 -1.81 15.08
C PHE A 40 -3.02 -2.38 16.45
N ASN A 41 -3.71 -3.43 16.89
CA ASN A 41 -3.44 -4.05 18.20
C ASN A 41 -2.06 -4.71 18.27
N ILE A 42 -1.60 -5.34 17.17
CA ILE A 42 -0.24 -5.91 17.10
C ILE A 42 0.81 -4.82 17.27
N LEU A 43 0.67 -3.71 16.53
CA LEU A 43 1.63 -2.60 16.58
C LEU A 43 1.57 -1.86 17.92
N ARG A 44 0.38 -1.61 18.46
CA ARG A 44 0.18 -0.97 19.76
C ARG A 44 0.83 -1.74 20.90
N ASN A 45 0.84 -3.07 20.82
CA ASN A 45 1.46 -3.93 21.83
C ASN A 45 2.95 -4.19 21.56
N SER A 46 3.51 -3.63 20.50
CA SER A 46 4.94 -3.72 20.19
C SER A 46 5.71 -2.56 20.82
N ILE A 47 7.03 -2.70 20.92
CA ILE A 47 7.93 -1.63 21.40
C ILE A 47 8.18 -0.59 20.28
N LEU A 48 7.60 -0.79 19.09
CA LEU A 48 7.80 0.09 17.94
C LEU A 48 6.91 1.33 18.08
N GLU A 49 7.44 2.45 17.59
CA GLU A 49 6.64 3.66 17.40
C GLU A 49 5.47 3.39 16.44
N ILE A 50 4.37 4.09 16.67
CA ILE A 50 3.19 4.00 15.80
C ILE A 50 3.61 4.46 14.40
N PRO A 51 3.45 3.61 13.38
CA PRO A 51 3.91 3.95 12.04
C PRO A 51 3.12 5.12 11.45
N THR A 52 3.74 5.82 10.51
CA THR A 52 3.05 6.83 9.68
C THR A 52 1.85 6.20 8.97
N TYR A 53 0.86 7.02 8.62
CA TYR A 53 -0.38 6.56 7.98
C TYR A 53 -0.14 5.63 6.79
N PHE A 54 0.75 5.99 5.88
CA PHE A 54 1.05 5.18 4.69
C PHE A 54 1.70 3.84 5.04
N LEU A 55 2.61 3.84 6.01
CA LEU A 55 3.27 2.63 6.50
C LEU A 55 2.25 1.71 7.20
N PHE A 56 1.35 2.27 8.00
CA PHE A 56 0.28 1.52 8.62
C PHE A 56 -0.63 0.82 7.60
N LEU A 57 -1.05 1.53 6.55
CA LEU A 57 -1.82 0.93 5.45
C LEU A 57 -1.04 -0.17 4.74
N THR A 58 0.26 0.03 4.53
CA THR A 58 1.15 -0.96 3.94
C THR A 58 1.17 -2.26 4.76
N PHE A 59 1.27 -2.16 6.09
CA PHE A 59 1.15 -3.32 6.99
C PHE A 59 -0.21 -4.03 6.87
N ILE A 60 -1.30 -3.29 6.71
CA ILE A 60 -2.63 -3.88 6.48
C ILE A 60 -2.64 -4.68 5.18
N VAL A 61 -2.08 -4.16 4.08
CA VAL A 61 -2.02 -4.90 2.81
C VAL A 61 -1.24 -6.20 2.97
N TYR A 62 -0.08 -6.17 3.64
CA TYR A 62 0.69 -7.39 3.91
C TYR A 62 -0.07 -8.38 4.76
N TYR A 63 -0.70 -7.91 5.83
CA TYR A 63 -1.51 -8.76 6.70
C TYR A 63 -2.62 -9.46 5.90
N ILE A 64 -3.36 -8.71 5.07
CA ILE A 64 -4.41 -9.27 4.21
C ILE A 64 -3.83 -10.28 3.23
N SER A 65 -2.70 -9.96 2.59
CA SER A 65 -2.04 -10.80 1.59
C SER A 65 -1.58 -12.13 2.17
N ALA A 66 -0.93 -12.09 3.34
CA ALA A 66 -0.54 -13.28 4.09
C ALA A 66 -1.78 -14.06 4.54
N LYS A 67 -2.76 -13.40 5.14
CA LYS A 67 -3.96 -14.07 5.69
C LYS A 67 -4.83 -14.73 4.62
N LYS A 68 -4.84 -14.18 3.40
CA LYS A 68 -5.62 -14.71 2.27
C LYS A 68 -4.82 -15.67 1.39
N CYS A 69 -3.53 -15.88 1.67
CA CYS A 69 -2.60 -16.61 0.80
C CYS A 69 -2.67 -16.07 -0.63
N ALA A 70 -2.39 -14.78 -0.78
CA ALA A 70 -2.40 -14.12 -2.08
C ALA A 70 -1.28 -14.66 -2.98
N ASP A 71 -1.60 -14.96 -4.24
CA ASP A 71 -0.58 -15.33 -5.23
C ASP A 71 0.19 -14.08 -5.69
N ILE A 72 -0.51 -12.95 -5.79
CA ILE A 72 0.03 -11.67 -6.22
C ILE A 72 -0.52 -10.56 -5.34
N THR A 73 0.37 -9.67 -4.89
CA THR A 73 0.02 -8.43 -4.19
C THR A 73 0.53 -7.24 -5.00
N ILE A 74 -0.36 -6.32 -5.34
CA ILE A 74 -0.07 -5.15 -6.15
C ILE A 74 -0.22 -3.90 -5.29
N PHE A 75 0.83 -3.08 -5.26
CA PHE A 75 0.84 -1.79 -4.59
C PHE A 75 0.91 -0.68 -5.64
N LYS A 76 -0.17 0.10 -5.79
CA LYS A 76 -0.11 1.38 -6.48
C LYS A 76 0.10 2.47 -5.44
N ILE A 77 1.35 2.90 -5.36
CA ILE A 77 1.85 3.88 -4.40
C ILE A 77 1.59 5.28 -4.97
N GLY A 78 1.33 6.25 -4.09
CA GLY A 78 1.41 7.66 -4.42
C GLY A 78 2.87 8.15 -4.49
N ILE A 79 3.02 9.46 -4.67
CA ILE A 79 4.27 10.21 -4.85
C ILE A 79 5.34 9.87 -3.80
N ASN A 80 6.60 9.98 -4.22
CA ASN A 80 7.84 9.70 -3.46
C ASN A 80 8.15 8.22 -3.18
N SER A 81 8.44 7.46 -4.24
CA SER A 81 8.97 6.08 -4.14
C SER A 81 10.28 5.97 -3.33
N LYS A 82 11.10 7.03 -3.29
CA LYS A 82 12.42 7.05 -2.65
C LYS A 82 12.40 6.80 -1.14
N TYR A 83 11.34 7.21 -0.44
CA TYR A 83 11.17 7.02 1.01
C TYR A 83 10.03 6.05 1.35
N ASN A 84 9.44 5.40 0.35
CA ASN A 84 8.32 4.49 0.54
C ASN A 84 8.79 3.07 0.85
N LEU A 85 8.27 2.52 1.96
CA LEU A 85 8.65 1.22 2.54
C LEU A 85 8.17 0.01 1.71
N THR A 86 7.56 0.23 0.54
CA THR A 86 7.48 -0.81 -0.50
C THR A 86 8.87 -1.25 -0.97
N ASN A 87 9.91 -0.46 -0.73
CA ASN A 87 11.30 -0.90 -0.93
C ASN A 87 11.82 -1.83 0.18
N LEU A 88 11.11 -1.97 1.30
CA LEU A 88 11.40 -2.98 2.33
C LEU A 88 10.75 -4.35 2.03
N VAL A 89 9.97 -4.49 0.94
CA VAL A 89 9.50 -5.82 0.54
C VAL A 89 10.76 -6.64 0.20
N LEU A 90 11.06 -7.66 1.01
CA LEU A 90 12.19 -8.58 0.79
C LEU A 90 12.12 -9.34 -0.56
N LYS A 91 11.01 -9.23 -1.30
CA LYS A 91 10.82 -9.86 -2.62
C LYS A 91 9.86 -9.06 -3.52
N LEU A 92 10.32 -7.91 -4.03
CA LEU A 92 9.69 -7.28 -5.19
C LEU A 92 10.00 -8.13 -6.43
N THR A 93 8.99 -8.79 -7.01
CA THR A 93 9.18 -9.59 -8.22
C THR A 93 9.19 -8.72 -9.49
N ILE A 94 8.37 -7.67 -9.52
CA ILE A 94 8.17 -6.80 -10.68
C ILE A 94 7.94 -5.37 -10.19
N ILE A 95 8.61 -4.41 -10.83
CA ILE A 95 8.37 -2.98 -10.66
C ILE A 95 7.84 -2.44 -11.99
N VAL A 96 6.72 -1.72 -11.93
CA VAL A 96 6.13 -1.07 -13.11
C VAL A 96 6.17 0.43 -12.89
N ILE A 97 6.89 1.12 -13.78
CA ILE A 97 6.96 2.57 -13.80
C ILE A 97 6.03 3.04 -14.92
N THR A 98 4.98 3.79 -14.55
CA THR A 98 4.07 4.43 -15.52
C THR A 98 4.66 5.74 -16.02
N ARG A 99 4.01 6.42 -16.97
CA ARG A 99 4.45 7.71 -17.50
C ARG A 99 4.83 8.67 -16.36
N ILE A 100 6.02 9.26 -16.50
CA ILE A 100 6.54 10.29 -15.60
C ILE A 100 6.09 11.64 -16.17
N SER A 101 5.26 12.36 -15.43
CA SER A 101 4.86 13.74 -15.69
C SER A 101 5.38 14.65 -14.58
N ILE A 102 5.48 15.95 -14.87
CA ILE A 102 5.74 16.95 -13.85
C ILE A 102 4.49 17.03 -12.98
N ASP A 103 4.56 16.41 -11.81
CA ASP A 103 3.56 16.47 -10.76
C ASP A 103 4.32 16.57 -9.42
N TYR A 104 3.78 17.31 -8.45
CA TYR A 104 4.34 17.44 -7.09
C TYR A 104 5.76 18.05 -7.01
N GLU A 105 6.01 19.13 -7.76
CA GLU A 105 7.27 19.90 -7.75
C GLU A 105 7.75 20.26 -6.33
N ILE A 106 6.82 20.59 -5.43
CA ILE A 106 7.12 20.96 -4.04
C ILE A 106 7.79 19.82 -3.26
N SER A 107 7.47 18.56 -3.59
CA SER A 107 7.95 17.39 -2.85
C SER A 107 9.04 16.59 -3.56
N LEU A 108 9.14 16.70 -4.88
CA LEU A 108 10.09 15.94 -5.71
C LEU A 108 11.19 16.81 -6.29
N GLY A 109 10.98 18.12 -6.44
CA GLY A 109 11.88 19.02 -7.15
C GLY A 109 11.31 19.46 -8.50
N PRO A 110 11.83 20.56 -9.08
CA PRO A 110 11.24 21.20 -10.25
C PRO A 110 11.57 20.51 -11.57
N THR A 111 12.49 19.54 -11.61
CA THR A 111 12.93 18.92 -12.88
C THR A 111 12.50 17.47 -13.02
N ILE A 112 12.38 17.01 -14.26
CA ILE A 112 12.12 15.59 -14.58
C ILE A 112 13.20 14.68 -13.96
N LYS A 113 14.45 15.16 -13.85
CA LYS A 113 15.53 14.41 -13.19
C LYS A 113 15.33 14.26 -11.69
N ASP A 114 14.62 15.20 -11.05
CA ASP A 114 14.32 15.10 -9.62
C ASP A 114 13.14 14.14 -9.37
N ILE A 115 12.27 13.99 -10.37
CA ILE A 115 11.08 13.12 -10.34
C ILE A 115 11.40 11.66 -10.73
N ALA A 116 12.37 11.44 -11.61
CA ALA A 116 12.76 10.12 -12.16
C ALA A 116 13.74 9.35 -11.27
#